data_AF-A0A550GHK8-F1
#
_entry.id   AF-A0A550GHK8-F1
#
_cell.length_a   1.000
_cell.length_b   1.000
_cell.length_c   1.000
_cell.angle_alpha   90.00
_cell.angle_beta   90.00
_cell.angle_gamma   90.00
#
_symmetry.space_group_name_H-M   'P 1'
#
loop_
_entity.id
_entity.type
_entity.pdbx_description
1 polymer ?
#
loop_
_entity_poly.entity_id
_entity_poly.type
_entity_poly.pdbx_seq_one_letter_code
_entity_poly.pdbx_strand_id
1 'polypeptide(L)'
;MLRLYYLLVSLMVKKQGVVIQLSLMTIMSALVTVGTLVVRIPNPMGGYFNVGDVMIFVAALTFTPLVGGFAGGLGSAIADFIGFPIFVIPTFVIKGLEGLIAGLISNRKSIFRDVFSVVVAGTEMILGYFLVEWYLWGLGGAIAEIPLNVAQVAIGGFVGIPIALVLRRRLPSLFRE
;
A
#
# COMPACT_ATOMS: atom_id res chain seq x y z
N MET A 1 -23.74 -36.76 -10.57
CA MET A 1 -23.17 -36.75 -9.21
C MET A 1 -21.77 -36.12 -9.17
N LEU A 2 -20.78 -36.60 -9.94
CA LEU A 2 -19.42 -36.01 -10.00
C LEU A 2 -19.41 -34.49 -10.32
N ARG A 3 -20.18 -34.05 -11.33
CA ARG A 3 -20.22 -32.63 -11.75
C ARG A 3 -20.73 -31.68 -10.65
N LEU A 4 -21.68 -32.14 -9.83
CA LEU A 4 -22.19 -31.38 -8.69
C LEU A 4 -21.15 -31.30 -7.56
N TYR A 5 -20.45 -32.41 -7.30
CA TYR A 5 -19.34 -32.44 -6.34
C TYR A 5 -18.21 -31.47 -6.75
N TYR A 6 -17.76 -31.49 -8.01
CA TYR A 6 -16.73 -30.56 -8.49
C TYR A 6 -17.17 -29.09 -8.40
N LEU A 7 -18.45 -28.80 -8.70
CA LEU A 7 -18.99 -27.45 -8.56
C LEU A 7 -18.99 -27.00 -7.10
N LEU A 8 -19.45 -27.86 -6.18
CA LEU A 8 -19.46 -27.56 -4.75
C LEU A 8 -18.05 -27.35 -4.20
N VAL A 9 -17.10 -28.21 -4.56
CA VAL A 9 -15.69 -28.06 -4.17
C VAL A 9 -15.11 -26.76 -4.72
N SER A 10 -15.35 -26.43 -5.99
CA SER A 10 -14.90 -25.17 -6.60
C SER A 10 -15.49 -23.93 -5.90
N LEU A 11 -16.78 -23.96 -5.55
CA LEU A 11 -17.42 -22.89 -4.80
C LEU A 11 -16.84 -22.72 -3.39
N MET A 12 -16.55 -23.83 -2.69
CA MET A 12 -15.93 -23.81 -1.37
C MET A 12 -14.51 -23.24 -1.41
N VAL A 13 -13.69 -23.65 -2.38
CA VAL A 13 -12.32 -23.13 -2.59
C VAL A 13 -12.37 -21.64 -2.91
N LYS A 14 -13.26 -21.20 -3.80
CA LYS A 14 -13.45 -19.78 -4.13
C LYS A 14 -13.86 -18.96 -2.91
N LYS A 15 -14.79 -19.48 -2.08
CA LYS A 15 -15.21 -18.81 -0.84
C LYS A 15 -14.05 -18.65 0.15
N GLN A 16 -13.21 -19.67 0.30
CA GLN A 16 -12.02 -19.62 1.17
C GLN A 16 -11.02 -18.55 0.71
N GLY A 17 -10.77 -18.44 -0.60
CA GLY A 17 -9.89 -17.40 -1.16
C GLY A 17 -10.39 -15.98 -0.88
N VAL A 18 -11.69 -15.72 -1.04
CA VAL A 18 -12.30 -14.41 -0.72
C VAL A 18 -12.15 -14.07 0.77
N VAL A 19 -12.39 -15.03 1.67
CA VAL A 19 -12.26 -14.82 3.11
C VAL A 19 -10.82 -14.44 3.47
N ILE A 20 -9.83 -15.19 2.95
CA ILE A 20 -8.40 -14.90 3.19
C ILE A 20 -8.05 -13.50 2.67
N GLN A 21 -8.50 -13.15 1.47
CA GLN A 21 -8.23 -11.85 0.87
C GLN A 21 -8.79 -10.69 1.70
N LEU A 22 -10.04 -10.80 2.16
CA LEU A 22 -10.66 -9.81 3.03
C LEU A 22 -9.94 -9.71 4.39
N SER A 23 -9.57 -10.84 5.00
CA SER A 23 -8.81 -10.84 6.24
C SER A 23 -7.46 -10.14 6.07
N LEU A 24 -6.75 -10.41 4.97
CA LEU A 24 -5.48 -9.74 4.66
C LEU A 24 -5.68 -8.25 4.41
N MET A 25 -6.71 -7.82 3.67
CA MET A 25 -7.01 -6.40 3.49
C MET A 25 -7.20 -5.69 4.83
N THR A 26 -7.99 -6.26 5.75
CA THR A 26 -8.24 -5.67 7.07
C THR A 26 -6.98 -5.61 7.92
N ILE A 27 -6.24 -6.72 8.04
CA ILE A 27 -5.02 -6.77 8.86
C ILE A 27 -3.97 -5.82 8.30
N MET A 28 -3.75 -5.83 6.98
CA MET A 28 -2.76 -4.96 6.36
C MET A 28 -3.18 -3.48 6.42
N SER A 29 -4.46 -3.15 6.31
CA SER A 29 -4.94 -1.77 6.53
C SER A 29 -4.62 -1.30 7.95
N ALA A 30 -4.89 -2.13 8.96
CA ALA A 30 -4.56 -1.81 10.35
C ALA A 30 -3.05 -1.59 10.55
N LEU A 31 -2.21 -2.43 9.94
CA LEU A 31 -0.76 -2.27 10.00
C LEU A 31 -0.27 -1.01 9.28
N VAL A 32 -0.86 -0.66 8.14
CA VAL A 32 -0.60 0.61 7.46
C VAL A 32 -0.99 1.77 8.37
N THR A 33 -2.20 1.78 8.94
CA THR A 33 -2.62 2.82 9.89
C THR A 33 -1.62 2.97 11.05
N VAL A 34 -1.20 1.88 11.67
CA VAL A 34 -0.22 1.91 12.76
C VAL A 34 1.13 2.46 12.27
N GLY A 35 1.63 1.99 11.12
CA GLY A 35 2.87 2.48 10.52
C GLY A 35 2.84 3.99 10.24
N THR A 36 1.70 4.48 9.74
CA THR A 36 1.46 5.91 9.46
C THR A 36 1.38 6.75 10.74
N LEU A 37 0.78 6.22 11.82
CA LEU A 37 0.59 6.96 13.07
C LEU A 37 1.81 6.94 14.00
N VAL A 38 2.58 5.85 14.02
CA VAL A 38 3.71 5.68 14.97
C VAL A 38 4.86 6.61 14.64
N VAL A 39 5.20 6.76 13.36
CA VAL A 39 6.21 7.72 12.91
C VAL A 39 5.50 8.77 12.09
N ARG A 40 5.11 9.87 12.74
CA ARG A 40 4.53 11.04 12.10
C ARG A 40 5.33 12.27 12.49
N ILE A 41 5.85 12.98 11.49
CA ILE A 41 6.59 14.23 11.69
C ILE A 41 5.82 15.31 10.92
N PRO A 42 5.08 16.19 11.63
CA PRO A 42 4.34 17.27 10.99
C PRO A 42 5.25 18.12 10.10
N ASN A 43 4.76 18.45 8.91
CA ASN A 43 5.45 19.38 8.01
C ASN A 43 4.84 20.79 8.13
N PRO A 44 5.53 21.83 7.64
CA PRO A 44 5.03 23.20 7.71
C PRO A 44 3.75 23.48 6.90
N MET A 45 3.40 22.62 5.95
CA MET A 45 2.26 22.79 5.03
C MET A 45 0.98 22.07 5.50
N GLY A 46 0.90 21.70 6.79
CA GLY A 46 -0.30 21.09 7.36
C GLY A 46 -0.51 19.62 6.97
N GLY A 47 0.53 18.95 6.47
CA GLY A 47 0.64 17.50 6.34
C GLY A 47 1.68 16.93 7.30
N TYR A 48 2.19 15.73 7.00
CA TYR A 48 3.22 15.08 7.79
C TYR A 48 3.97 14.02 7.00
N PHE A 49 5.26 13.91 7.29
CA PHE A 49 6.06 12.76 6.88
C PHE A 49 5.68 11.54 7.72
N ASN A 50 5.53 10.38 7.08
CA ASN A 50 5.27 9.12 7.76
C ASN A 50 5.99 7.92 7.10
N VAL A 51 6.02 6.78 7.79
CA VAL A 51 6.65 5.54 7.29
C VAL A 51 5.65 4.44 6.95
N GLY A 52 4.38 4.81 6.75
CA GLY A 52 3.29 3.89 6.40
C GLY A 52 3.57 3.12 5.10
N ASP A 53 4.28 3.74 4.15
CA ASP A 53 4.65 3.17 2.85
C ASP A 53 5.41 1.85 2.97
N VAL A 54 6.14 1.66 4.07
CA VAL A 54 6.76 0.36 4.39
C VAL A 54 5.71 -0.74 4.39
N MET A 55 4.59 -0.53 5.09
CA MET A 55 3.52 -1.51 5.20
C MET A 55 2.69 -1.61 3.92
N ILE A 56 2.56 -0.52 3.15
CA ILE A 56 1.92 -0.52 1.83
C ILE A 56 2.70 -1.42 0.88
N PHE A 57 4.01 -1.21 0.76
CA PHE A 57 4.85 -2.04 -0.08
C PHE A 57 4.95 -3.48 0.44
N VAL A 58 4.99 -3.71 1.76
CA VAL A 58 4.89 -5.08 2.29
C VAL A 58 3.60 -5.75 1.83
N ALA A 59 2.45 -5.07 1.91
CA ALA A 59 1.17 -5.62 1.47
C ALA A 59 1.17 -5.93 -0.03
N ALA A 60 1.54 -4.95 -0.86
CA ALA A 60 1.51 -5.01 -2.31
C ALA A 60 2.49 -6.04 -2.89
N LEU A 61 3.71 -6.06 -2.35
CA LEU A 61 4.77 -6.95 -2.79
C LEU A 61 4.56 -8.37 -2.24
N THR A 62 3.87 -8.56 -1.12
CA THR A 62 3.67 -9.90 -0.56
C THR A 62 2.41 -10.56 -1.10
N PHE A 63 1.27 -9.86 -1.06
CA PHE A 63 -0.06 -10.41 -1.34
C PHE A 63 -0.60 -9.94 -2.70
N THR A 64 -1.92 -9.99 -2.91
CA THR A 64 -2.52 -9.59 -4.20
C THR A 64 -2.54 -8.06 -4.37
N PRO A 65 -2.65 -7.55 -5.61
CA PRO A 65 -2.74 -6.10 -5.85
C PRO A 65 -3.89 -5.43 -5.09
N LEU A 66 -5.01 -6.13 -4.96
CA LEU A 66 -6.15 -5.63 -4.21
C LEU A 66 -5.86 -5.51 -2.70
N VAL A 67 -5.08 -6.43 -2.11
CA VAL A 67 -4.65 -6.30 -0.71
C VAL A 67 -3.74 -5.08 -0.56
N GLY A 68 -2.78 -4.89 -1.47
CA GLY A 68 -1.90 -3.72 -1.47
C GLY A 68 -2.67 -2.40 -1.57
N GLY A 69 -3.56 -2.28 -2.55
CA GLY A 69 -4.33 -1.06 -2.77
C GLY A 69 -5.32 -0.75 -1.65
N PHE A 70 -6.09 -1.73 -1.17
CA PHE A 70 -6.99 -1.48 -0.04
C PHE A 70 -6.22 -1.13 1.24
N ALA A 71 -5.12 -1.84 1.53
CA ALA A 71 -4.31 -1.56 2.69
C ALA A 71 -3.71 -0.14 2.65
N GLY A 72 -3.15 0.25 1.51
CA GLY A 72 -2.56 1.58 1.33
C GLY A 72 -3.60 2.69 1.47
N GLY A 73 -4.68 2.60 0.71
CA GLY A 73 -5.73 3.63 0.71
C GLY A 73 -6.47 3.71 2.04
N LEU A 74 -7.11 2.62 2.49
CA LEU A 74 -7.92 2.62 3.70
C LEU A 74 -7.07 2.87 4.96
N GLY A 75 -5.93 2.19 5.06
CA GLY A 75 -5.06 2.29 6.23
C GLY A 75 -4.54 3.72 6.44
N SER A 76 -4.03 4.35 5.37
CA SER A 76 -3.49 5.70 5.43
C SER A 76 -4.59 6.75 5.63
N ALA A 77 -5.76 6.58 4.99
CA ALA A 77 -6.90 7.47 5.17
C ALA A 77 -7.45 7.47 6.61
N ILE A 78 -7.43 6.32 7.30
CA ILE A 78 -7.80 6.26 8.72
C ILE A 78 -6.81 7.07 9.57
N ALA A 79 -5.52 7.03 9.27
CA ALA A 79 -4.52 7.81 9.99
C ALA A 79 -4.74 9.33 9.78
N ASP A 80 -5.06 9.74 8.54
CA ASP A 80 -5.40 11.13 8.23
C ASP A 80 -6.70 11.56 8.90
N PHE A 81 -7.68 10.68 9.03
CA PHE A 81 -8.92 11.00 9.74
C PHE A 81 -8.65 11.38 11.20
N ILE A 82 -7.63 10.78 11.82
CA ILE A 82 -7.25 11.03 13.21
C ILE A 82 -6.40 12.31 13.34
N GLY A 83 -5.55 12.63 12.36
CA GLY A 83 -4.54 13.70 12.48
C GLY A 83 -4.70 14.88 11.53
N PHE A 84 -5.03 14.62 10.27
CA PHE A 84 -5.00 15.58 9.17
C PHE A 84 -6.17 15.39 8.19
N PRO A 85 -7.42 15.70 8.62
CA PRO A 85 -8.62 15.27 7.90
C PRO A 85 -8.75 15.75 6.45
N ILE A 86 -8.10 16.86 6.09
CA ILE A 86 -8.10 17.40 4.72
C ILE A 86 -7.49 16.40 3.71
N PHE A 87 -6.60 15.52 4.16
CA PHE A 87 -5.94 14.54 3.32
C PHE A 87 -6.67 13.19 3.24
N VAL A 88 -7.74 12.94 4.01
CA VAL A 88 -8.42 11.63 4.06
C VAL A 88 -8.80 11.09 2.69
N ILE A 89 -9.51 11.90 1.87
CA ILE A 89 -9.95 11.48 0.55
C ILE A 89 -8.78 11.44 -0.45
N PRO A 90 -7.91 12.47 -0.55
CA PRO A 90 -6.71 12.41 -1.37
C PRO A 90 -5.83 11.17 -1.08
N THR A 91 -5.50 10.93 0.18
CA THR A 91 -4.66 9.82 0.64
C THR A 91 -5.30 8.48 0.33
N PHE A 92 -6.63 8.34 0.54
CA PHE A 92 -7.32 7.10 0.18
C PHE A 92 -7.09 6.72 -1.29
N VAL A 93 -7.17 7.72 -2.18
CA VAL A 93 -6.97 7.52 -3.62
C VAL A 93 -5.50 7.28 -3.94
N ILE A 94 -4.61 8.19 -3.52
CA ILE A 94 -3.19 8.17 -3.87
C ILE A 94 -2.49 6.92 -3.30
N LYS A 95 -2.57 6.70 -1.99
CA LYS A 95 -1.97 5.51 -1.36
C LYS A 95 -2.65 4.21 -1.80
N GLY A 96 -3.92 4.29 -2.17
CA GLY A 96 -4.65 3.16 -2.74
C GLY A 96 -4.12 2.77 -4.12
N LEU A 97 -3.86 3.76 -4.97
CA LEU A 97 -3.24 3.55 -6.28
C LEU A 97 -1.78 3.11 -6.15
N GLU A 98 -1.01 3.68 -5.23
CA GLU A 98 0.37 3.27 -4.94
C GLU A 98 0.44 1.76 -4.65
N GLY A 99 -0.34 1.28 -3.68
CA GLY A 99 -0.38 -0.14 -3.33
C GLY A 99 -0.88 -1.04 -4.46
N LEU A 100 -1.88 -0.58 -5.23
CA LEU A 100 -2.42 -1.31 -6.36
C LEU A 100 -1.40 -1.44 -7.50
N ILE A 101 -0.77 -0.33 -7.90
CA ILE A 101 0.24 -0.25 -8.96
C ILE A 101 1.45 -1.12 -8.58
N ALA A 102 1.96 -0.97 -7.35
CA ALA A 102 3.07 -1.77 -6.87
C ALA A 102 2.75 -3.28 -6.95
N GLY A 103 1.55 -3.66 -6.52
CA GLY A 103 1.10 -5.05 -6.53
C GLY A 103 0.87 -5.63 -7.92
N LEU A 104 0.40 -4.82 -8.87
CA LEU A 104 0.22 -5.20 -10.28
C LEU A 104 1.55 -5.39 -11.00
N ILE A 105 2.53 -4.52 -10.73
CA ILE A 105 3.84 -4.58 -11.37
C ILE A 105 4.68 -5.70 -10.78
N SER A 106 4.68 -5.91 -9.46
CA SER A 106 5.47 -6.98 -8.84
C SER A 106 5.08 -8.36 -9.37
N ASN A 107 6.08 -9.17 -9.71
CA ASN A 107 5.89 -10.61 -9.99
C ASN A 107 6.19 -11.50 -8.78
N ARG A 108 6.55 -10.90 -7.64
CA ARG A 108 6.86 -11.57 -6.36
C ARG A 108 8.01 -12.58 -6.42
N LYS A 109 8.79 -12.57 -7.50
CA LYS A 109 9.89 -13.50 -7.79
C LYS A 109 11.22 -12.80 -8.01
N SER A 110 11.19 -11.62 -8.61
CA SER A 110 12.38 -10.84 -8.97
C SER A 110 12.47 -9.57 -8.13
N ILE A 111 13.57 -9.43 -7.40
CA ILE A 111 13.87 -8.21 -6.66
C ILE A 111 13.94 -6.99 -7.58
N PHE A 112 14.46 -7.14 -8.81
CA PHE A 112 14.48 -6.06 -9.79
C PHE A 112 13.07 -5.60 -10.15
N ARG A 113 12.12 -6.54 -10.26
CA ARG A 113 10.72 -6.21 -10.56
C ARG A 113 10.01 -5.59 -9.37
N ASP A 114 10.39 -5.95 -8.15
CA ASP A 114 9.90 -5.29 -6.93
C ASP A 114 10.43 -3.86 -6.81
N VAL A 115 11.73 -3.64 -7.06
CA VAL A 115 12.33 -2.29 -7.09
C VAL A 115 11.66 -1.44 -8.17
N PHE A 116 11.49 -1.98 -9.37
CA PHE A 116 10.79 -1.29 -10.45
C PHE A 116 9.35 -0.95 -10.07
N SER A 117 8.63 -1.87 -9.41
CA SER A 117 7.27 -1.58 -8.93
C SER A 117 7.21 -0.47 -7.90
N VAL A 118 8.18 -0.40 -6.98
CA VAL A 118 8.27 0.68 -5.98
C VAL A 118 8.55 2.01 -6.64
N VAL A 119 9.46 2.06 -7.63
CA VAL A 119 9.77 3.31 -8.36
C VAL A 119 8.53 3.82 -9.09
N VAL A 120 7.81 2.96 -9.81
CA VAL A 120 6.62 3.36 -10.58
C VAL A 120 5.48 3.79 -9.66
N ALA A 121 5.17 3.00 -8.63
CA ALA A 121 4.13 3.33 -7.66
C ALA A 121 4.48 4.58 -6.84
N GLY A 122 5.73 4.71 -6.39
CA GLY A 122 6.19 5.88 -5.67
C GLY A 122 6.19 7.14 -6.52
N THR A 123 6.46 7.04 -7.83
CA THR A 123 6.32 8.18 -8.74
C THR A 123 4.86 8.63 -8.83
N GLU A 124 3.91 7.69 -8.91
CA GLU A 124 2.49 8.02 -8.84
C GLU A 124 2.14 8.70 -7.51
N MET A 125 2.61 8.17 -6.38
CA MET A 125 2.36 8.73 -5.07
C MET A 125 2.86 10.18 -4.97
N ILE A 126 4.12 10.44 -5.35
CA ILE A 126 4.74 11.78 -5.32
C ILE A 126 3.96 12.75 -6.21
N LEU A 127 3.56 12.34 -7.42
CA LEU A 127 2.78 13.17 -8.33
C LEU A 127 1.38 13.44 -7.78
N GLY A 128 0.73 12.44 -7.18
CA GLY A 128 -0.58 12.56 -6.57
C GLY A 128 -0.59 13.59 -5.45
N TYR A 129 0.34 13.49 -4.49
CA TYR A 129 0.46 14.48 -3.42
C TYR A 129 0.84 15.86 -3.96
N PHE A 130 1.77 15.95 -4.90
CA PHE A 130 2.15 17.22 -5.51
C PHE A 130 0.96 17.96 -6.12
N LEU A 131 0.06 17.27 -6.83
CA LEU A 131 -1.13 17.88 -7.43
C LEU A 131 -2.11 18.39 -6.37
N VAL A 132 -2.31 17.62 -5.30
CA VAL A 132 -3.19 18.00 -4.18
C VAL A 132 -2.61 19.19 -3.42
N GLU A 133 -1.32 19.16 -3.11
CA GLU A 133 -0.61 20.22 -2.40
C GLU A 133 -0.50 21.49 -3.24
N TRP A 134 -0.34 21.37 -4.56
CA TRP A 134 -0.36 22.53 -5.45
C TRP A 134 -1.72 23.21 -5.41
N TYR A 135 -2.80 22.43 -5.44
CA TYR A 135 -4.15 22.98 -5.30
C TYR A 135 -4.38 23.68 -3.95
N LEU A 136 -3.88 23.11 -2.85
CA LEU A 136 -4.10 23.64 -1.50
C LEU A 136 -3.19 24.81 -1.13
N TRP A 137 -1.91 24.74 -1.50
CA TRP A 137 -0.84 25.59 -0.96
C TRP A 137 -0.05 26.35 -2.03
N GLY A 138 -0.40 26.17 -3.30
CA GLY A 138 0.32 26.76 -4.43
C GLY A 138 1.62 26.02 -4.76
N LEU A 139 2.25 26.43 -5.86
CA LEU A 139 3.41 25.73 -6.44
C LEU A 139 4.60 25.65 -5.47
N GLY A 140 4.84 26.72 -4.71
CA GLY A 140 5.94 26.77 -3.73
C GLY A 140 5.77 25.76 -2.60
N GLY A 141 4.55 25.62 -2.05
CA GLY A 141 4.25 24.63 -1.02
C GLY A 141 4.39 23.19 -1.54
N ALA A 142 3.86 22.92 -2.74
CA ALA A 142 3.95 21.60 -3.36
C ALA A 142 5.40 21.17 -3.63
N ILE A 143 6.25 22.07 -4.13
CA ILE A 143 7.67 21.77 -4.38
C ILE A 143 8.41 21.46 -3.06
N ALA A 144 8.05 22.13 -1.97
CA ALA A 144 8.69 21.95 -0.67
C ALA A 144 8.46 20.56 -0.06
N GLU A 145 7.36 19.88 -0.43
CA GLU A 145 6.99 18.56 0.09
C GLU A 145 7.60 17.39 -0.70
N ILE A 146 8.02 17.62 -1.95
CA ILE A 146 8.62 16.58 -2.81
C ILE A 146 9.76 15.82 -2.11
N PRO A 147 10.74 16.45 -1.44
CA PRO A 147 11.83 15.73 -0.78
C PRO A 147 11.34 14.78 0.32
N LEU A 148 10.32 15.17 1.08
CA LEU A 148 9.75 14.32 2.12
C LEU A 148 8.98 13.15 1.49
N ASN A 149 8.19 13.38 0.45
CA ASN A 149 7.47 12.32 -0.26
C ASN A 149 8.43 11.32 -0.93
N VAL A 150 9.54 11.79 -1.51
CA VAL A 150 10.62 10.93 -2.01
C VAL A 150 11.24 10.08 -0.89
N ALA A 151 11.46 10.67 0.29
CA ALA A 151 11.97 9.92 1.45
C ALA A 151 10.99 8.83 1.92
N GLN A 152 9.68 9.09 1.90
CA GLN A 152 8.66 8.09 2.25
C GLN A 152 8.73 6.87 1.32
N VAL A 153 8.77 7.10 -0.01
CA VAL A 153 8.93 6.01 -1.00
C VAL A 153 10.24 5.27 -0.79
N ALA A 154 11.35 6.00 -0.60
CA ALA A 154 12.67 5.41 -0.47
C ALA A 154 12.76 4.49 0.76
N ILE A 155 12.28 4.97 1.92
CA ILE A 155 12.21 4.18 3.16
C ILE A 155 11.25 3.00 2.99
N GLY A 156 10.08 3.26 2.38
CA GLY A 156 9.08 2.26 2.06
C GLY A 156 9.65 1.09 1.27
N GLY A 157 10.37 1.38 0.17
CA GLY A 157 11.02 0.36 -0.64
C GLY A 157 12.19 -0.32 0.08
N PHE A 158 13.06 0.46 0.70
CA PHE A 158 14.28 -0.03 1.36
C PHE A 158 13.96 -1.01 2.49
N VAL A 159 12.91 -0.75 3.27
CA VAL A 159 12.48 -1.63 4.37
C VAL A 159 11.44 -2.65 3.90
N GLY A 160 10.50 -2.24 3.06
CA GLY A 160 9.37 -3.08 2.64
C GLY A 160 9.78 -4.25 1.74
N ILE A 161 10.75 -4.06 0.83
CA ILE A 161 11.22 -5.15 -0.05
C ILE A 161 11.85 -6.30 0.76
N PRO A 162 12.83 -6.08 1.67
CA PRO A 162 13.37 -7.14 2.51
C PRO A 162 12.31 -7.89 3.32
N ILE A 163 11.36 -7.17 3.93
CA ILE A 163 10.28 -7.79 4.69
C ILE A 163 9.42 -8.66 3.78
N ALA A 164 9.03 -8.16 2.60
CA ALA A 164 8.24 -8.93 1.64
C ALA A 164 8.99 -10.21 1.20
N LEU A 165 10.29 -10.13 0.95
CA LEU A 165 11.12 -11.30 0.60
C LEU A 165 11.13 -12.35 1.73
N VAL A 166 11.22 -11.93 2.98
CA VAL A 166 11.16 -12.84 4.14
C VAL A 166 9.78 -13.47 4.26
N LEU A 167 8.70 -12.69 4.15
CA LEU A 167 7.33 -13.19 4.27
C LEU A 167 6.99 -14.21 3.17
N ARG A 168 7.35 -13.92 1.91
CA ARG A 168 7.16 -14.86 0.78
C ARG A 168 7.84 -16.20 1.01
N ARG A 169 8.99 -16.22 1.69
CA ARG A 169 9.72 -17.46 2.03
C ARG A 169 9.10 -18.22 3.20
N ARG A 170 8.52 -17.50 4.17
CA ARG A 170 7.99 -18.08 5.42
C ARG A 170 6.51 -18.45 5.36
N LEU A 171 5.75 -17.87 4.44
CA LEU A 171 4.31 -18.12 4.29
C LEU A 171 3.94 -18.73 2.92
N PRO A 172 4.61 -19.82 2.47
CA PRO A 172 4.36 -20.38 1.14
C PRO A 172 2.93 -20.88 0.96
N SER A 173 2.23 -21.24 2.04
CA SER A 173 0.84 -21.71 2.02
C SER A 173 -0.16 -20.64 1.59
N LEU A 174 0.15 -19.35 1.74
CA LEU A 174 -0.70 -18.24 1.28
C LEU A 174 -0.51 -17.93 -0.22
N PHE A 175 0.48 -18.54 -0.87
CA PHE A 175 0.86 -18.26 -2.27
C PHE A 175 0.81 -19.50 -3.17
N ARG A 176 0.35 -20.65 -2.65
CA ARG A 176 0.09 -21.85 -3.45
C ARG A 176 -1.34 -21.80 -3.97
N GLU A 177 -1.48 -21.42 -5.23
CA GLU A 177 -2.61 -21.85 -6.07
C GLU A 177 -2.29 -23.19 -6.71
#